data_AF-A0A1F1X5G0-F1
#
_entry.id   AF-A0A1F1X5G0-F1
#
_cell.length_a   1.000
_cell.length_b   1.000
_cell.length_c   1.000
_cell.angle_alpha   90.00
_cell.angle_beta   90.00
_cell.angle_gamma   90.00
#
_symmetry.space_group_name_H-M   'P 1'
#
loop_
_entity.id
_entity.type
_entity.pdbx_description
1 polymer ?
#
loop_
_entity_poly.entity_id
_entity_poly.type
_entity_poly.pdbx_seq_one_letter_code
_entity_poly.pdbx_strand_id
1 'polypeptide(L)'
;MNGSESTGPAPIPHLTAAQIAESRPLYLLIVKTPSDRLMRRTFLSLPAAEKAVRRAQERGSAATLELHRVVPYTVGRELHGPEDGGAR
;
A
#
# COMPACT_ATOMS: atom_id res chain seq x y z
N MET A 1 10.32 29.37 33.84
CA MET A 1 9.16 28.50 33.60
C MET A 1 9.10 28.25 32.10
N ASN A 2 9.66 27.14 31.61
CA ASN A 2 9.64 26.80 30.17
C ASN A 2 8.78 25.55 30.00
N GLY A 3 7.59 25.73 29.40
CA GLY A 3 6.69 24.65 29.02
C GLY A 3 7.18 23.99 27.73
N SER A 4 7.40 22.69 27.78
CA SER A 4 7.72 21.85 26.63
C SER A 4 6.41 21.53 25.89
N GLU A 5 6.11 22.24 24.80
CA GLU A 5 5.02 21.86 23.91
C GLU A 5 5.41 20.57 23.18
N SER A 6 4.74 19.48 23.55
CA SER A 6 4.84 18.18 22.89
C SER A 6 4.10 18.27 21.56
N THR A 7 4.83 18.50 20.48
CA THR A 7 4.29 18.43 19.12
C THR A 7 3.99 16.98 18.78
N GLY A 8 2.77 16.53 19.10
CA GLY A 8 2.24 15.25 18.62
C GLY A 8 2.28 15.18 17.08
N PRO A 9 2.29 13.98 16.48
CA PRO A 9 2.27 13.85 15.03
C PRO A 9 1.03 14.55 14.46
N ALA A 10 1.24 15.37 13.43
CA ALA A 10 0.14 16.02 12.73
C ALA A 10 -0.89 14.97 12.28
N PRO A 11 -2.21 15.25 12.39
CA PRO A 11 -3.23 14.31 11.98
C PRO A 11 -3.06 13.97 10.49
N ILE A 12 -3.04 12.68 10.18
CA ILE A 12 -2.99 12.21 8.79
C ILE A 12 -4.34 12.57 8.15
N PRO A 13 -4.36 13.30 7.02
CA PRO A 13 -5.61 13.67 6.38
C PRO A 13 -6.35 12.41 5.92
N HIS A 14 -7.54 12.20 6.48
CA HIS A 14 -8.43 11.12 6.06
C HIS A 14 -9.18 11.55 4.79
N LEU A 15 -9.10 10.74 3.74
CA LEU A 15 -9.90 10.93 2.54
C LEU A 15 -11.37 10.61 2.85
N THR A 16 -12.30 11.42 2.35
CA THR A 16 -13.74 11.10 2.41
C THR A 16 -14.11 10.08 1.33
N ALA A 17 -15.26 9.42 1.48
CA ALA A 17 -15.77 8.49 0.45
C ALA A 17 -15.94 9.16 -0.92
N ALA A 18 -16.37 10.43 -0.96
CA ALA A 18 -16.49 11.21 -2.20
C ALA A 18 -15.11 11.44 -2.85
N GLN A 19 -14.10 11.81 -2.07
CA GLN A 19 -12.72 11.99 -2.56
C GLN A 19 -12.10 10.68 -3.07
N ILE A 20 -12.43 9.55 -2.45
CA ILE A 20 -12.01 8.23 -2.95
C ILE A 20 -12.72 7.89 -4.27
N ALA A 21 -14.02 8.16 -4.37
CA ALA A 21 -14.79 7.92 -5.59
C ALA A 21 -14.28 8.75 -6.78
N GLU A 22 -13.80 9.96 -6.52
CA GLU A 22 -13.20 10.86 -7.52
C GLU A 22 -11.72 10.57 -7.79
N SER A 23 -11.07 9.74 -6.98
CA SER A 23 -9.65 9.45 -7.11
C SER A 23 -9.35 8.60 -8.35
N ARG A 24 -8.30 9.00 -9.07
CA ARG A 24 -7.77 8.17 -10.17
C ARG A 24 -7.02 6.97 -9.58
N PRO A 25 -7.21 5.76 -10.13
CA PRO A 25 -6.46 4.60 -9.68
C PRO A 25 -4.97 4.79 -9.95
N LEU A 26 -4.14 4.52 -8.94
CA LEU A 26 -2.70 4.47 -9.09
C LEU A 26 -2.29 3.05 -9.48
N TYR A 27 -1.26 2.93 -10.30
CA TYR A 27 -0.73 1.63 -10.70
C TYR A 27 0.72 1.49 -10.23
N LEU A 28 1.06 0.33 -9.68
CA LEU A 28 2.40 -0.01 -9.22
C LEU A 28 2.88 -1.25 -9.96
N LEU A 29 4.17 -1.25 -10.31
CA LEU A 29 4.85 -2.42 -10.85
C LEU A 29 5.66 -3.07 -9.74
N ILE A 30 5.42 -4.35 -9.47
CA ILE A 30 6.13 -5.12 -8.46
C ILE A 30 6.96 -6.20 -9.14
N VAL A 31 8.26 -6.20 -8.89
CA VAL A 31 9.13 -7.31 -9.28
C VAL A 31 9.24 -8.29 -8.12
N LYS A 32 8.91 -9.56 -8.38
CA LYS A 32 9.04 -10.66 -7.41
C LYS A 32 10.13 -11.63 -7.84
N THR A 33 10.97 -12.01 -6.89
CA THR A 33 12.00 -13.06 -7.04
C THR A 33 11.75 -14.18 -6.01
N PRO A 34 11.84 -15.47 -6.38
CA PRO A 34 11.53 -16.59 -5.48
C PRO A 34 12.44 -16.68 -4.25
N SER A 35 13.68 -16.23 -4.39
CA SER A 35 14.70 -16.34 -3.34
C SER A 35 14.41 -15.48 -2.12
N ASP A 36 13.50 -14.50 -2.23
CA ASP A 36 13.17 -13.65 -1.09
C ASP A 36 11.74 -13.11 -1.18
N ARG A 37 10.82 -13.76 -0.46
CA ARG A 37 9.43 -13.30 -0.33
C ARG A 37 9.33 -11.88 0.26
N LEU A 38 10.41 -11.37 0.87
CA LEU A 38 10.50 -10.04 1.48
C LEU A 38 11.12 -8.96 0.55
N MET A 39 11.86 -9.32 -0.52
CA MET A 39 12.41 -8.35 -1.47
C MET A 39 11.44 -8.03 -2.62
N ARG A 40 10.24 -7.54 -2.29
CA ARG A 40 9.37 -6.92 -3.29
C ARG A 40 9.86 -5.51 -3.55
N ARG A 41 10.35 -5.23 -4.76
CA ARG A 41 10.72 -3.86 -5.15
C ARG A 41 9.60 -3.25 -6.01
N THR A 42 9.11 -2.11 -5.57
CA THR A 42 8.08 -1.32 -6.26
C THR A 42 8.74 -0.38 -7.29
N PHE A 43 8.13 -0.29 -8.46
CA PHE A 43 8.54 0.59 -9.55
C PHE A 43 7.33 1.40 -10.04
N LEU A 44 7.59 2.65 -10.44
CA LEU A 44 6.59 3.55 -11.02
C LEU A 44 6.70 3.66 -12.55
N SER A 45 7.67 2.97 -13.16
CA SER A 45 7.85 2.97 -14.61
C SER A 45 8.18 1.58 -15.14
N LEU A 46 7.60 1.25 -16.29
CA LEU A 46 7.80 -0.04 -16.96
C LEU A 46 9.27 -0.28 -17.34
N PRO A 47 9.99 0.67 -17.95
CA PRO A 47 11.39 0.43 -18.33
C PRO A 47 12.31 0.14 -17.13
N ALA A 48 12.05 0.77 -15.98
CA ALA A 48 12.83 0.51 -14.77
C ALA A 48 12.54 -0.90 -14.20
N ALA A 49 11.28 -1.32 -14.24
CA ALA A 49 10.87 -2.64 -13.79
C ALA A 49 11.43 -3.75 -14.70
N GLU A 50 11.35 -3.58 -16.02
CA GLU A 50 11.92 -4.52 -17.00
C GLU A 50 13.44 -4.66 -16.84
N LYS A 51 14.14 -3.55 -16.63
CA LYS A 51 15.59 -3.57 -16.35
C LYS A 51 15.91 -4.35 -15.07
N ALA A 52 15.05 -4.27 -14.06
CA ALA A 52 15.23 -5.02 -12.82
C ALA A 52 14.97 -6.53 -13.00
N VAL A 53 13.95 -6.91 -13.77
CA VAL A 53 13.68 -8.30 -14.15
C VAL A 53 14.86 -8.89 -14.91
N ARG A 54 15.34 -8.20 -15.94
CA ARG A 54 16.48 -8.67 -16.74
C ARG A 54 17.72 -8.90 -15.88
N ARG A 55 18.05 -7.97 -14.98
CA ARG A 55 19.17 -8.13 -14.04
C ARG A 55 19.00 -9.31 -13.08
N ALA A 56 17.78 -9.64 -12.68
CA ALA A 56 17.52 -10.82 -11.85
C ALA A 56 17.74 -12.11 -12.66
N GLN A 57 17.24 -12.15 -13.89
CA GLN A 57 17.42 -13.28 -14.82
C GLN A 57 18.90 -13.50 -15.20
N GLU A 58 19.65 -12.42 -15.47
CA GLU A 58 21.10 -12.45 -15.70
C GLU A 58 21.88 -13.05 -14.52
N ARG A 59 21.33 -12.98 -13.31
CA ARG A 59 21.89 -13.59 -12.08
C ARG A 59 21.36 -15.00 -11.81
N GLY A 60 20.68 -15.62 -12.77
CA GLY A 60 20.09 -16.95 -12.64
C GLY A 60 18.85 -17.02 -11.73
N SER A 61 18.29 -15.87 -11.34
CA SER A 61 17.06 -15.83 -10.54
C SER A 61 15.84 -15.71 -11.44
N ALA A 62 14.85 -16.58 -11.26
CA ALA A 62 13.54 -16.36 -11.84
C ALA A 62 12.98 -15.04 -11.30
N ALA A 63 12.39 -14.22 -12.17
CA ALA A 63 11.78 -12.95 -11.78
C ALA A 63 10.49 -12.75 -12.56
N THR A 64 9.47 -12.25 -11.87
CA THR A 64 8.17 -11.93 -12.45
C THR A 64 7.84 -10.47 -12.21
N LEU A 65 7.14 -9.86 -13.18
CA LEU A 65 6.66 -8.50 -13.11
C LEU A 65 5.14 -8.53 -12.99
N GLU A 66 4.61 -7.87 -11.97
CA GLU A 66 3.17 -7.78 -11.73
C GLU A 66 2.74 -6.31 -11.73
N LEU A 67 1.62 -6.03 -12.41
CA LEU A 67 0.95 -4.74 -12.36
C LEU A 67 -0.16 -4.79 -11.32
N HIS A 68 -0.10 -3.89 -10.35
CA HIS A 68 -1.05 -3.78 -9.25
C HIS A 68 -1.80 -2.46 -9.33
N ARG A 69 -3.13 -2.52 -9.21
CA ARG A 69 -3.98 -1.33 -9.04
C ARG A 69 -4.09 -1.01 -7.56
N VAL A 70 -3.66 0.19 -7.18
CA VAL A 70 -3.82 0.74 -5.83
C VAL A 70 -5.10 1.57 -5.80
N VAL A 71 -5.98 1.19 -4.88
CA VAL A 71 -7.24 1.89 -4.63
C VAL A 71 -7.16 2.48 -3.22
N PRO A 72 -7.36 3.79 -3.05
CA PRO A 72 -7.47 4.38 -1.73
C PRO A 72 -8.63 3.73 -0.98
N TYR A 73 -8.41 3.42 0.30
CA TYR A 73 -9.45 2.92 1.19
C TYR A 73 -9.52 3.81 2.43
N THR A 74 -10.72 4.02 2.95
CA THR A 74 -10.89 4.58 4.29
C THR A 74 -10.79 3.46 5.32
N VAL A 75 -10.00 3.67 6.37
CA VAL A 75 -10.16 2.91 7.62
C VAL A 75 -11.34 3.53 8.34
N GLY A 76 -12.55 3.00 8.11
CA GLY A 76 -13.71 3.37 8.91
C GLY A 76 -13.42 3.05 10.38
N ARG A 77 -13.59 4.02 11.27
CA ARG A 77 -13.57 3.78 12.72
C ARG A 77 -14.66 2.75 13.02
N GLU A 78 -14.22 1.56 13.41
CA GLU A 78 -14.96 0.49 14.10
C GLU A 78 -16.37 0.20 13.59
N LEU A 79 -16.50 -0.89 12.83
CA LEU A 79 -17.71 -1.71 12.83
C LEU A 79 -17.91 -2.27 14.24
N HIS A 80 -18.51 -1.50 15.15
CA HIS A 80 -19.35 -2.13 16.18
C HIS A 80 -20.54 -2.71 15.44
N GLY A 81 -20.45 -4.00 15.12
CA GLY A 81 -21.66 -4.77 14.83
C GLY A 81 -22.61 -4.66 16.02
N PRO A 82 -23.94 -4.61 15.80
CA PRO A 82 -24.87 -4.72 16.90
C PRO A 82 -24.54 -6.01 17.64
N GLU A 83 -24.27 -5.92 18.93
CA GLU A 83 -24.26 -7.10 19.78
C GLU A 83 -25.62 -7.76 19.62
N ASP A 84 -25.65 -8.94 19.00
CA ASP A 84 -26.72 -9.91 19.14
C ASP A 84 -26.72 -10.36 20.62
N GLY A 85 -27.20 -9.48 21.49
CA GLY A 85 -27.47 -9.73 22.89
C GLY A 85 -28.85 -10.36 23.01
N GLY A 86 -28.87 -11.69 22.99
CA GLY A 86 -30.04 -12.54 22.92
C GLY A 86 -31.20 -12.19 23.85
N ALA A 87 -32.38 -12.47 23.33
CA ALA A 87 -33.62 -12.64 24.05
C ALA A 87 -33.44 -13.39 25.38
N ARG A 88 -33.95 -12.80 26.45
CA ARG A 88 -34.58 -13.51 27.57
C ARG A 88 -35.81 -12.74 28.00
#